data_AF-A0A0W0G4E3-F1
#
_entry.id   AF-A0A0W0G4E3-F1
#
_cell.length_a   1.000
_cell.length_b   1.000
_cell.length_c   1.000
_cell.angle_alpha   90.00
_cell.angle_beta   90.00
_cell.angle_gamma   90.00
#
_symmetry.space_group_name_H-M   'P 1'
#
loop_
_entity.id
_entity.type
_entity.pdbx_description
1 polymer ?
#
loop_
_entity_poly.entity_id
_entity_poly.type
_entity_poly.pdbx_seq_one_letter_code
_entity_poly.pdbx_strand_id
1 'polypeptide(L)'
;MSSELPRLPPFTSNGSDQWPTSTQQGVNMLAQIYKHANLALQTHALDLFQICFHGSVVVDEVIPMLLAIERSADDHEGLKTWLVEVAERFGALIDDLGNAEDAAQNSNSTSNVQTVAPVTVVHTGGWGQPRKIPNPFLLHEAMKNNCSISKAKYARKIHISQGTLYKYMDEFGIQKGYTDISNKNLDSLA
;
A
#
# COMPACT_ATOMS: atom_id res chain seq x y z
N MET A 1 15.17 15.72 -4.14
CA MET A 1 15.86 15.50 -2.85
C MET A 1 14.80 14.97 -1.91
N SER A 2 14.78 13.66 -1.65
CA SER A 2 13.76 13.07 -0.78
C SER A 2 14.11 13.42 0.66
N SER A 3 13.39 14.38 1.23
CA SER A 3 13.46 14.69 2.66
C SER A 3 12.97 13.48 3.44
N GLU A 4 13.67 13.09 4.49
CA GLU A 4 13.23 11.99 5.36
C GLU A 4 11.89 12.37 5.99
N LEU A 5 10.80 11.71 5.56
CA LEU A 5 9.47 12.01 6.06
C LEU A 5 9.41 11.73 7.57
N PRO A 6 8.86 12.67 8.36
CA PRO A 6 8.80 12.53 9.81
C PRO A 6 7.94 11.33 10.22
N ARG A 7 8.33 10.66 11.30
CA ARG A 7 7.57 9.52 11.84
C ARG A 7 6.16 9.97 12.22
N LEU A 8 5.18 9.07 12.10
CA LEU A 8 3.85 9.30 12.66
C LEU A 8 3.94 9.59 14.17
N PRO A 9 3.07 10.48 14.69
CA PRO A 9 3.03 10.77 16.12
C PRO A 9 2.78 9.48 16.92
N PRO A 10 3.51 9.26 18.03
CA PRO A 10 3.37 8.06 18.82
C PRO A 10 1.95 7.95 19.38
N PHE A 11 1.38 6.75 19.30
CA PHE A 11 0.09 6.46 19.93
C PHE A 11 0.31 6.31 21.45
N THR A 12 0.17 7.41 22.20
CA THR A 12 0.24 7.37 23.68
C THR A 12 -1.16 7.42 24.26
N SER A 13 -1.68 6.25 24.66
CA SER A 13 -2.81 6.13 25.58
C SER A 13 -2.34 6.61 26.97
N ASN A 14 -2.31 7.93 27.15
CA ASN A 14 -1.99 8.55 28.44
C ASN A 14 -3.30 8.84 29.17
N GLY A 15 -3.78 7.90 29.96
CA GLY A 15 -4.94 8.07 30.83
C GLY A 15 -5.95 6.94 30.68
N SER A 16 -6.79 6.79 31.71
CA SER A 16 -7.77 5.73 32.01
C SER A 16 -8.79 5.35 30.92
N ASP A 17 -8.66 5.87 29.70
CA ASP A 17 -9.47 5.53 28.54
C ASP A 17 -8.73 4.51 27.67
N GLN A 18 -8.98 3.24 27.96
CA GLN A 18 -8.52 2.14 27.12
C GLN A 18 -9.40 2.10 25.87
N TRP A 19 -8.81 2.53 24.75
CA TRP A 19 -9.49 2.65 23.46
C TRP A 19 -10.02 1.29 22.97
N PRO A 20 -11.10 1.26 22.16
CA PRO A 20 -11.58 0.04 21.54
C PRO A 20 -10.47 -0.64 20.73
N THR A 21 -10.36 -1.97 20.84
CA THR A 21 -9.30 -2.75 20.19
C THR A 21 -9.28 -2.59 18.66
N SER A 22 -10.43 -2.32 18.05
CA SER A 22 -10.57 -1.99 16.63
C SER A 22 -9.80 -0.72 16.24
N THR A 23 -9.76 0.29 17.12
CA THR A 23 -9.04 1.54 16.92
C THR A 23 -7.53 1.28 16.93
N GLN A 24 -7.04 0.46 17.86
CA GLN A 24 -5.63 0.11 17.96
C GLN A 24 -5.14 -0.71 16.76
N GLN A 25 -5.99 -1.61 16.23
CA GLN A 25 -5.70 -2.33 14.99
C GLN A 25 -5.63 -1.38 13.78
N GLY A 26 -6.55 -0.42 13.65
CA GLY A 26 -6.52 0.61 12.61
C GLY A 26 -5.24 1.46 12.67
N VAL A 27 -4.87 1.92 13.87
CA VAL A 27 -3.63 2.68 14.12
C VAL A 27 -2.38 1.91 13.67
N ASN A 28 -2.30 0.63 14.01
CA ASN A 28 -1.17 -0.21 13.60
C ASN A 28 -1.10 -0.38 12.08
N MET A 29 -2.25 -0.54 11.42
CA MET A 29 -2.32 -0.64 9.96
C MET A 29 -1.90 0.67 9.28
N LEU A 30 -2.35 1.82 9.80
CA LEU A 30 -1.88 3.15 9.33
C LEU A 30 -0.36 3.27 9.44
N ALA A 31 0.22 2.89 10.58
CA ALA A 31 1.67 2.95 10.77
C ALA A 31 2.44 2.05 9.79
N GLN A 32 1.91 0.86 9.50
CA GLN A 32 2.50 -0.04 8.50
C GLN A 32 2.43 0.55 7.09
N ILE A 33 1.28 1.08 6.68
CA ILE A 33 1.11 1.70 5.36
C ILE A 33 2.06 2.89 5.20
N TYR A 34 2.13 3.77 6.20
CA TYR A 34 3.03 4.93 6.21
C TYR A 34 4.50 4.52 6.06
N LYS A 35 4.93 3.53 6.85
CA LYS A 35 6.31 3.01 6.79
C LYS A 35 6.63 2.43 5.42
N HIS A 36 5.72 1.65 4.85
CA HIS A 36 5.94 1.01 3.55
C HIS A 36 6.00 2.01 2.40
N ALA A 37 5.12 3.02 2.40
CA ALA A 37 5.13 4.07 1.40
C ALA A 37 6.34 5.00 1.51
N ASN A 38 6.77 5.36 2.73
CA ASN A 38 7.99 6.14 2.96
C ASN A 38 9.25 5.35 2.53
N LEU A 39 9.31 4.05 2.84
CA LEU A 39 10.41 3.19 2.39
C LEU A 39 10.45 3.07 0.86
N ALA A 40 9.28 3.02 0.20
CA ALA A 40 9.23 3.08 -1.25
C ALA A 40 9.89 4.37 -1.75
N LEU A 41 9.48 5.55 -1.26
CA LEU A 41 10.06 6.86 -1.62
C LEU A 41 11.58 6.99 -1.42
N GLN A 42 12.13 6.29 -0.43
CA GLN A 42 13.56 6.34 -0.10
C GLN A 42 14.42 5.38 -0.92
N THR A 43 13.81 4.41 -1.61
CA THR A 43 14.56 3.41 -2.35
C THR A 43 14.96 3.95 -3.73
N HIS A 44 16.25 4.08 -4.03
CA HIS A 44 16.77 4.62 -5.29
C HIS A 44 16.43 3.79 -6.56
N ALA A 45 15.77 2.64 -6.41
CA ALA A 45 15.36 1.73 -7.48
C ALA A 45 13.83 1.74 -7.70
N LEU A 46 13.20 2.91 -7.50
CA LEU A 46 11.75 3.05 -7.68
C LEU A 46 11.37 2.94 -9.15
N ASP A 47 10.67 1.86 -9.47
CA ASP A 47 9.87 1.76 -10.67
C ASP A 47 8.60 2.60 -10.51
N LEU A 48 8.25 3.40 -11.53
CA LEU A 48 7.06 4.27 -11.57
C LEU A 48 5.79 3.51 -11.13
N PHE A 49 5.69 2.23 -11.49
CA PHE A 49 4.58 1.39 -11.08
C PHE A 49 4.51 1.21 -9.55
N GLN A 50 5.62 1.07 -8.83
CA GLN A 50 5.62 0.97 -7.37
C GLN A 50 5.20 2.29 -6.71
N ILE A 51 5.62 3.44 -7.25
CA ILE A 51 5.19 4.76 -6.76
C ILE A 51 3.68 4.92 -6.93
N CYS A 52 3.16 4.73 -8.16
CA CYS A 52 1.72 4.77 -8.43
C CYS A 52 0.96 3.71 -7.62
N PHE A 53 1.58 2.55 -7.38
CA PHE A 53 1.05 1.46 -6.57
C PHE A 53 0.80 1.90 -5.13
N HIS A 54 1.84 2.39 -4.45
CA HIS A 54 1.75 2.85 -3.07
C HIS A 54 0.89 4.11 -2.92
N GLY A 55 0.95 5.05 -3.87
CA GLY A 55 0.08 6.24 -3.88
C GLY A 55 -1.41 5.90 -3.87
N SER A 56 -1.86 4.98 -4.73
CA SER A 56 -3.29 4.61 -4.73
C SER A 56 -3.70 3.77 -3.53
N VAL A 57 -2.79 2.99 -2.93
CA VAL A 57 -3.10 2.24 -1.69
C VAL A 57 -3.29 3.22 -0.53
N VAL A 58 -2.45 4.26 -0.44
CA VAL A 58 -2.60 5.31 0.58
C VAL A 58 -3.96 5.99 0.43
N VAL A 59 -4.32 6.49 -0.75
CA VAL A 59 -5.60 7.20 -0.95
C VAL A 59 -6.82 6.30 -0.70
N ASP A 60 -6.82 5.07 -1.24
CA ASP A 60 -7.98 4.18 -1.19
C ASP A 60 -8.20 3.51 0.18
N GLU A 61 -7.18 3.42 1.04
CA GLU A 61 -7.24 2.63 2.28
C GLU A 61 -7.02 3.47 3.53
N VAL A 62 -6.15 4.49 3.47
CA VAL A 62 -5.85 5.35 4.62
C VAL A 62 -6.99 6.33 4.85
N ILE A 63 -7.53 6.96 3.81
CA ILE A 63 -8.61 7.94 3.97
C ILE A 63 -9.87 7.29 4.59
N PRO A 64 -10.36 6.14 4.09
CA PRO A 64 -11.51 5.47 4.74
C PRO A 64 -11.22 5.02 6.17
N MET A 65 -9.97 4.64 6.47
CA MET A 65 -9.57 4.20 7.81
C MET A 65 -9.50 5.37 8.80
N LEU A 66 -8.97 6.52 8.38
CA LEU A 66 -8.98 7.75 9.18
C LEU A 66 -10.42 8.20 9.48
N LEU A 67 -11.29 8.20 8.47
CA LEU A 67 -12.71 8.52 8.63
C LEU A 67 -13.45 7.51 9.54
N ALA A 68 -13.09 6.23 9.48
CA ALA A 68 -13.67 5.21 10.35
C ALA A 68 -13.24 5.41 11.82
N ILE A 69 -11.96 5.73 12.05
CA ILE A 69 -11.43 6.00 13.39
C ILE A 69 -12.05 7.29 13.95
N GLU A 70 -12.15 8.35 13.14
CA GLU A 70 -12.81 9.61 13.51
C GLU A 70 -14.27 9.40 13.94
N ARG A 71 -15.04 8.60 13.19
CA ARG A 71 -16.43 8.26 13.55
C ARG A 71 -16.55 7.47 14.85
N SER A 72 -15.51 6.72 15.23
CA SER A 72 -15.46 5.97 16.49
C SER A 72 -14.85 6.76 17.64
N ALA A 73 -14.36 7.97 17.39
CA ALA A 73 -13.63 8.78 18.36
C ALA A 73 -14.52 9.49 19.39
N ASP A 74 -15.85 9.54 19.17
CA ASP A 74 -16.82 10.31 19.96
C ASP A 74 -16.23 11.67 20.42
N ASP A 75 -16.30 11.99 21.72
CA ASP A 75 -15.80 13.25 22.30
C ASP A 75 -14.33 13.19 22.76
N HIS A 76 -13.56 12.18 22.33
CA HIS A 76 -12.14 12.12 22.68
C HIS A 76 -11.32 13.12 21.87
N GLU A 77 -11.21 14.35 22.38
CA GLU A 77 -10.43 15.43 21.78
C GLU A 77 -8.98 15.05 21.52
N GLY A 78 -8.37 14.23 22.39
CA GLY A 78 -7.03 13.69 22.17
C GLY A 78 -6.90 12.80 20.92
N LEU A 79 -7.93 12.03 20.56
CA LEU A 79 -7.92 11.25 19.31
C LEU A 79 -8.02 12.17 18.11
N LYS A 80 -8.90 13.17 18.20
CA LYS A 80 -9.15 14.10 17.10
C LYS A 80 -7.88 14.86 16.76
N THR A 81 -7.17 15.38 17.78
CA THR A 81 -5.86 16.01 17.59
C THR A 81 -4.85 15.05 16.95
N TRP A 82 -4.74 13.82 17.47
CA TRP A 82 -3.83 12.82 16.91
C TRP A 82 -4.19 12.45 15.45
N LEU A 83 -5.48 12.30 15.13
CA LEU A 83 -5.96 12.00 13.78
C LEU A 83 -5.63 13.11 12.79
N VAL A 84 -5.78 14.37 13.20
CA VAL A 84 -5.40 15.53 12.39
C VAL A 84 -3.90 15.49 12.07
N GLU A 85 -3.05 15.28 13.08
CA GLU A 85 -1.60 15.17 12.86
C GLU A 85 -1.25 13.99 11.93
N VAL A 86 -1.91 12.84 12.08
CA VAL A 86 -1.70 11.68 11.19
C VAL A 86 -2.17 11.99 9.76
N ALA A 87 -3.33 12.63 9.61
CA ALA A 87 -3.85 13.01 8.30
C ALA A 87 -2.90 13.99 7.57
N GLU A 88 -2.34 14.96 8.28
CA GLU A 88 -1.32 15.88 7.73
C GLU A 88 -0.07 15.13 7.25
N ARG A 89 0.41 14.14 8.02
CA ARG A 89 1.57 13.33 7.64
C ARG A 89 1.29 12.49 6.39
N PHE A 90 0.09 11.94 6.27
CA PHE A 90 -0.34 11.22 5.07
C PHE A 90 -0.56 12.16 3.88
N GLY A 91 -1.05 13.38 4.09
CA GLY A 91 -1.12 14.42 3.06
C GLY A 91 0.24 14.71 2.46
N ALA A 92 1.24 14.99 3.30
CA ALA A 92 2.62 15.22 2.86
C ALA A 92 3.21 14.01 2.11
N LEU A 93 2.91 12.78 2.56
CA LEU A 93 3.35 11.57 1.89
C LEU A 93 2.68 11.39 0.51
N ILE A 94 1.39 11.74 0.36
CA ILE A 94 0.69 11.71 -0.92
C ILE A 94 1.30 12.74 -1.88
N ASP A 95 1.57 13.95 -1.40
CA ASP A 95 2.23 15.00 -2.20
C ASP A 95 3.62 14.57 -2.65
N ASP A 96 4.43 13.97 -1.78
CA ASP A 96 5.76 13.46 -2.13
C ASP A 96 5.71 12.30 -3.13
N LEU A 97 4.73 11.40 -2.99
CA LEU A 97 4.48 10.33 -3.97
C LEU A 97 4.04 10.90 -5.33
N GLY A 98 3.19 11.92 -5.35
CA GLY A 98 2.77 12.62 -6.56
C GLY A 98 3.93 13.34 -7.24
N ASN A 99 4.76 14.06 -6.48
CA ASN A 99 5.97 14.71 -6.99
C ASN A 99 6.98 13.70 -7.54
N ALA A 100 7.13 12.54 -6.89
CA ALA A 100 7.99 11.46 -7.37
C ALA A 100 7.43 10.82 -8.66
N GLU A 101 6.12 10.67 -8.76
CA GLU A 101 5.43 10.22 -9.98
C GLU A 101 5.64 11.21 -11.13
N ASP A 102 5.40 12.51 -10.91
CA ASP A 102 5.61 13.57 -11.91
C ASP A 102 7.07 13.66 -12.34
N ALA A 103 8.00 13.56 -11.40
CA ALA A 103 9.43 13.55 -11.70
C ALA A 103 9.81 12.32 -12.54
N ALA A 104 9.29 11.14 -12.21
CA ALA A 104 9.51 9.92 -12.97
C ALA A 104 8.90 9.99 -14.37
N GLN A 105 7.69 10.52 -14.54
CA GLN A 105 7.04 10.72 -15.84
C GLN A 105 7.80 11.72 -16.72
N ASN A 106 8.28 12.82 -16.15
CA ASN A 106 9.03 13.87 -16.87
C ASN A 106 10.50 13.49 -17.13
N SER A 107 11.09 12.59 -16.33
CA SER A 107 12.47 12.10 -16.49
C SER A 107 12.66 11.15 -17.68
N ASN A 108 11.60 10.72 -18.36
CA ASN A 108 11.67 9.95 -19.61
C ASN A 108 12.42 10.68 -20.75
N SER A 109 12.84 11.94 -20.56
CA SER A 109 13.74 12.64 -21.49
C SER A 109 15.22 12.46 -21.17
N THR A 110 15.63 12.06 -19.96
CA THR A 110 17.06 11.90 -19.60
C THR A 110 17.28 10.87 -18.49
N SER A 111 18.04 9.81 -18.83
CA SER A 111 18.63 8.77 -17.97
C SER A 111 17.84 7.46 -17.84
N ASN A 112 18.59 6.36 -17.93
CA ASN A 112 18.16 4.95 -17.98
C ASN A 112 17.43 4.47 -16.70
N VAL A 113 16.33 5.08 -16.29
CA VAL A 113 15.43 4.48 -15.32
C VAL A 113 14.63 3.41 -16.08
N GLN A 114 15.00 2.15 -15.93
CA GLN A 114 14.22 1.03 -16.48
C GLN A 114 12.90 0.94 -15.73
N THR A 115 11.86 1.58 -16.26
CA THR A 115 10.48 1.38 -15.82
C THR A 115 10.13 -0.09 -16.08
N VAL A 116 9.91 -0.85 -15.02
CA VAL A 116 9.61 -2.27 -15.11
C VAL A 116 8.13 -2.40 -15.44
N ALA A 117 7.82 -2.71 -16.70
CA ALA A 117 6.43 -2.84 -17.11
C ALA A 117 5.68 -3.87 -16.24
N PRO A 118 4.53 -3.51 -15.62
CA PRO A 118 3.79 -4.40 -14.73
C PRO A 118 3.19 -5.61 -15.47
N VAL A 119 2.98 -5.46 -16.77
CA VAL A 119 2.54 -6.52 -17.66
C VAL A 119 3.31 -6.44 -18.96
N THR A 120 3.92 -7.56 -19.34
CA THR A 120 4.50 -7.75 -20.66
C THR A 120 3.44 -8.34 -21.60
N VAL A 121 3.27 -7.72 -22.78
CA VAL A 121 2.39 -8.26 -23.83
C VAL A 121 3.23 -9.08 -24.80
N VAL A 122 3.01 -10.39 -24.81
CA VAL A 122 3.70 -11.34 -25.68
C VAL A 122 2.87 -11.62 -26.92
N HIS A 123 3.46 -11.31 -28.08
CA HIS A 123 2.87 -11.58 -29.39
C HIS A 123 3.38 -12.92 -29.89
N THR A 124 2.46 -13.84 -30.23
CA THR A 124 2.79 -15.19 -30.70
C THR A 124 2.74 -15.33 -32.22
N GLY A 125 2.43 -14.25 -32.95
CA GLY A 125 2.35 -14.24 -34.41
C GLY A 125 1.06 -14.84 -35.01
N GLY A 126 0.18 -15.41 -34.18
CA GLY A 126 -1.14 -15.91 -34.60
C GLY A 126 -2.25 -14.85 -34.54
N TRP A 127 -3.37 -15.11 -35.22
CA TRP A 127 -4.59 -14.31 -35.07
C TRP A 127 -5.19 -14.52 -33.67
N GLY A 128 -5.50 -13.43 -32.96
CA GLY A 128 -6.09 -13.45 -31.63
C GLY A 128 -5.61 -12.33 -30.72
N GLN A 129 -6.06 -12.32 -29.46
CA GLN A 129 -5.61 -11.35 -28.45
C GLN A 129 -4.22 -11.76 -27.91
N PRO A 130 -3.22 -10.86 -27.93
CA PRO A 130 -1.89 -11.13 -27.38
C PRO A 130 -1.91 -11.55 -25.91
N ARG A 131 -0.99 -12.43 -25.51
CA ARG A 131 -0.92 -12.93 -24.13
C ARG A 131 -0.34 -11.84 -23.22
N LYS A 132 -1.06 -11.52 -22.14
CA LYS A 132 -0.58 -10.65 -21.07
C LYS A 132 0.13 -11.49 -19.99
N ILE A 133 1.36 -11.14 -19.66
CA ILE A 133 2.16 -11.79 -18.62
C ILE A 133 2.49 -10.75 -17.53
N PRO A 134 1.98 -10.90 -16.31
CA PRO A 134 2.35 -10.03 -15.19
C PRO A 134 3.83 -10.15 -14.87
N ASN A 135 4.45 -9.06 -14.47
CA ASN A 135 5.82 -9.11 -13.99
C ASN A 135 5.88 -9.92 -12.67
N PRO A 136 6.67 -11.00 -12.61
CA PRO A 136 6.71 -11.88 -11.45
C PRO A 136 7.22 -11.19 -10.18
N PHE A 137 8.19 -10.27 -10.31
CA PHE A 137 8.74 -9.51 -9.18
C PHE A 137 7.67 -8.58 -8.58
N LEU A 138 6.98 -7.81 -9.42
CA LEU A 138 5.92 -6.90 -8.97
C LEU A 138 4.71 -7.65 -8.40
N LEU A 139 4.39 -8.82 -8.96
CA LEU A 139 3.34 -9.68 -8.43
C LEU A 139 3.73 -10.24 -7.05
N HIS A 140 4.98 -10.68 -6.89
CA HIS A 140 5.47 -11.19 -5.62
C HIS A 140 5.43 -10.12 -4.53
N GLU A 141 5.88 -8.90 -4.85
CA GLU A 141 5.86 -7.77 -3.93
C GLU A 141 4.42 -7.44 -3.48
N ALA A 142 3.50 -7.32 -4.43
CA ALA A 142 2.10 -6.98 -4.14
C ALA A 142 1.34 -8.06 -3.35
N MET A 143 1.82 -9.31 -3.38
CA MET A 143 1.19 -10.45 -2.69
C MET A 143 1.82 -10.77 -1.33
N LYS A 144 2.85 -10.04 -0.90
CA LYS A 144 3.38 -10.16 0.47
C LYS A 144 2.29 -9.86 1.52
N ASN A 145 2.42 -10.49 2.69
CA ASN A 145 1.42 -10.41 3.77
C ASN A 145 1.27 -9.01 4.38
N ASN A 146 2.30 -8.16 4.23
CA ASN A 146 2.30 -6.76 4.65
C ASN A 146 1.62 -5.82 3.64
N CYS A 147 1.22 -6.31 2.47
CA CYS A 147 0.45 -5.55 1.49
C CYS A 147 -1.03 -5.94 1.58
N SER A 148 -1.88 -4.99 1.98
CA SER A 148 -3.34 -5.16 2.14
C SER A 148 -4.13 -5.22 0.82
N ILE A 149 -3.48 -5.09 -0.34
CA ILE A 149 -4.22 -5.05 -1.62
C ILE A 149 -4.93 -6.38 -1.91
N SER A 150 -6.22 -6.33 -2.23
CA SER A 150 -6.93 -7.52 -2.68
C SER A 150 -6.45 -7.96 -4.07
N LYS A 151 -6.47 -9.26 -4.34
CA LYS A 151 -6.16 -9.84 -5.67
C LYS A 151 -7.00 -9.17 -6.78
N ALA A 152 -8.27 -8.89 -6.47
CA ALA A 152 -9.20 -8.19 -7.35
C ALA A 152 -8.77 -6.74 -7.68
N LYS A 153 -8.31 -5.99 -6.68
CA LYS A 153 -7.84 -4.60 -6.85
C LYS A 153 -6.53 -4.59 -7.64
N TYR A 154 -5.60 -5.49 -7.35
CA TYR A 154 -4.35 -5.63 -8.10
C TYR A 154 -4.60 -5.97 -9.58
N ALA A 155 -5.43 -6.98 -9.87
CA ALA A 155 -5.75 -7.39 -11.25
C ALA A 155 -6.32 -6.24 -12.09
N ARG A 156 -7.24 -5.44 -11.51
CA ARG A 156 -7.80 -4.24 -12.15
C ARG A 156 -6.71 -3.22 -12.48
N LYS A 157 -5.80 -2.97 -11.53
CA LYS A 157 -4.72 -1.99 -11.67
C LYS A 157 -3.72 -2.35 -12.75
N ILE A 158 -3.44 -3.64 -12.95
CA ILE A 158 -2.53 -4.10 -14.02
C ILE A 158 -3.28 -4.54 -15.30
N HIS A 159 -4.58 -4.24 -15.40
CA HIS A 159 -5.42 -4.52 -16.57
C HIS A 159 -5.40 -5.99 -17.04
N ILE A 160 -5.52 -6.93 -16.10
CA ILE A 160 -5.75 -8.36 -16.36
C ILE A 160 -7.00 -8.87 -15.63
N SER A 161 -7.54 -10.02 -16.06
CA SER A 161 -8.62 -10.67 -15.32
C SER A 161 -8.11 -11.32 -14.03
N GLN A 162 -8.99 -11.48 -13.03
CA GLN A 162 -8.63 -12.19 -11.80
C GLN A 162 -8.23 -13.64 -12.08
N GLY A 163 -8.90 -14.33 -13.00
CA GLY A 163 -8.53 -15.70 -13.38
C GLY A 163 -7.11 -15.78 -13.96
N THR A 164 -6.73 -14.81 -14.79
CA THR A 164 -5.36 -14.69 -15.30
C THR A 164 -4.36 -14.43 -14.17
N LEU A 165 -4.72 -13.57 -13.21
CA LEU A 165 -3.89 -13.33 -12.03
C LEU A 165 -3.66 -14.63 -11.23
N TYR A 166 -4.73 -15.36 -10.91
CA TYR A 166 -4.63 -16.64 -10.18
C TYR A 166 -3.74 -17.65 -10.90
N LYS A 167 -3.89 -17.78 -12.22
CA LYS A 167 -3.04 -18.63 -13.05
C LYS A 167 -1.56 -18.30 -12.87
N TYR A 168 -1.17 -17.03 -12.94
CA TYR A 168 0.24 -16.64 -12.79
C TYR A 168 0.73 -16.67 -11.35
N MET A 169 -0.14 -16.46 -10.36
CA MET A 169 0.23 -16.68 -8.96
C MET A 169 0.61 -18.14 -8.73
N ASP A 170 -0.16 -19.09 -9.29
CA ASP A 170 0.16 -20.51 -9.24
C ASP A 170 1.45 -20.83 -10.01
N GLU A 171 1.58 -20.33 -11.24
CA GLU A 171 2.77 -20.50 -12.10
C GLU A 171 4.06 -19.96 -11.46
N PHE A 172 3.97 -18.91 -10.63
CA PHE A 172 5.10 -18.31 -9.93
C PHE A 172 5.24 -18.77 -8.47
N GLY A 173 4.39 -19.68 -7.98
CA GLY A 173 4.45 -20.20 -6.61
C GLY A 173 4.08 -19.18 -5.52
N ILE A 174 3.29 -18.15 -5.85
CA ILE A 174 2.93 -17.06 -4.96
C ILE A 174 1.63 -17.40 -4.22
N GLN A 175 1.73 -17.60 -2.91
CA GLN A 175 0.58 -17.79 -2.04
C GLN A 175 0.33 -16.55 -1.17
N LYS A 176 -0.84 -15.94 -1.34
CA LYS A 176 -1.37 -14.94 -0.40
C LYS A 176 -2.33 -15.62 0.56
N GLY A 177 -1.78 -16.08 1.68
CA GLY A 177 -2.53 -16.61 2.80
C GLY A 177 -2.69 -15.55 3.89
N TYR A 178 -3.83 -15.55 4.58
CA TYR A 178 -3.88 -14.90 5.88
C TYR A 178 -2.97 -15.70 6.80
N THR A 179 -1.99 -15.05 7.44
CA THR A 179 -1.27 -15.71 8.53
C THR A 179 -2.29 -16.01 9.61
N ASP A 180 -2.44 -17.29 9.97
CA ASP A 180 -3.24 -17.68 11.14
C ASP A 180 -2.77 -16.86 12.33
N ILE A 181 -3.69 -16.08 12.89
CA ILE A 181 -3.49 -15.44 14.18
C ILE A 181 -3.26 -16.58 15.16
N SER A 182 -2.03 -16.76 15.64
CA SER A 182 -1.76 -17.81 16.63
C SER A 182 -2.65 -17.57 17.86
N ASN A 183 -3.18 -18.62 18.49
CA ASN A 183 -4.08 -18.50 19.65
C ASN A 183 -3.54 -17.59 20.76
N LYS A 184 -2.22 -17.42 20.87
CA LYS A 184 -1.60 -16.46 21.81
C LYS A 184 -1.99 -15.00 21.59
N ASN A 185 -2.43 -14.63 20.39
CA ASN A 185 -2.93 -13.29 20.04
C ASN A 185 -4.47 -13.19 20.17
N LEU A 186 -5.18 -14.33 20.26
CA LEU A 186 -6.63 -14.38 20.49
C LEU A 186 -6.97 -14.17 21.97
N ASP A 187 -6.15 -14.69 22.88
CA ASP A 187 -6.36 -14.53 24.34
C ASP A 187 -6.17 -13.08 24.83
N SER A 188 -5.55 -12.21 24.02
CA SER A 188 -5.40 -10.77 24.30
C SER A 188 -6.58 -9.91 23.81
N LEU A 189 -7.67 -10.53 23.33
CA LEU A 189 -8.89 -9.85 22.86
C LEU A 189 -10.13 -10.09 23.75
N ALA A 190 -9.96 -10.74 24.91
CA ALA A 190 -11.03 -11.06 25.86
C ALA A 190 -11.05 -10.12 27.07
#